data_AF-A0A8S1J7W4-F1
#
_entry.id   AF-A0A8S1J7W4-F1
#
_cell.length_a   1.000
_cell.length_b   1.000
_cell.length_c   1.000
_cell.angle_alpha   90.00
_cell.angle_beta   90.00
_cell.angle_gamma   90.00
#
_symmetry.space_group_name_H-M   'P 1'
#
loop_
_entity.id
_entity.type
_entity.pdbx_description
1 polymer ?
#
loop_
_entity_poly.entity_id
_entity_poly.type
_entity_poly.pdbx_seq_one_letter_code
_entity_poly.pdbx_strand_id
1 'polypeptide(L)'
;MMTLLGLLWSLPVPEALGGHSTLLNWSSLLILVSMFFYLSLSLPLAIGMGLITIGMLACFGPLESVRSGLVWQLSVAVFVLAWIVQFIGHKIEGSAQATSSSWLYRQTIVCCRALVIFGMALTAMLCGPTACSVAQEQSASATPDDIAFFEARIRPVLVRHCYECHSSATAEPGGSLLLDFRGGVLNGGDSGAAVVAGDPDSSLLLEALRFESLEMPPTGRLPDHVIRDFEEWIRRGLPDPRATAPSPTEAAEAAWTVQLEERRSWWSLQPLASVEPPVVADDDWSATPVDRFVLDSLQQSGLTPAPPADAETLLRRMSLILTGLPPEPQRVLEFPQQYAAGPEAALNELVTSLLNSPHFGERFARHWMDVVRYTDTYGYEWDNPARGSWEYRDYLIRAFNEDVGFDQLIREQLAGDLLPEPRISEQEGVNESLIGPMFFHLGEHRHGSSLDFNGIHQDMIDNKIDAFSKAFLGMTVACARCHDHKLDAISQ
;
A
#
# COMPACT_ATOMS: atom_id res chain seq x y z
N MET A 1 -20.39 12.52 45.25
CA MET A 1 -19.23 13.43 45.40
C MET A 1 -19.57 14.86 44.99
N MET A 2 -20.13 15.11 43.80
CA MET A 2 -20.47 16.49 43.35
C MET A 2 -21.60 17.17 44.15
N THR A 3 -22.56 16.41 44.68
CA THR A 3 -23.60 16.94 45.59
C THR A 3 -23.04 17.42 46.92
N LEU A 4 -21.92 16.84 47.38
CA LEU A 4 -21.21 17.22 48.59
C LEU A 4 -20.42 18.53 48.39
N LEU A 5 -19.84 18.70 47.20
CA LEU A 5 -19.11 19.90 46.79
C LEU A 5 -20.05 21.11 46.58
N GLY A 6 -21.26 20.89 46.05
CA GLY A 6 -22.29 21.94 45.95
C GLY A 6 -22.83 22.40 47.31
N LEU A 7 -22.90 21.51 48.29
CA LEU A 7 -23.29 21.84 49.68
C LEU A 7 -22.19 22.64 50.40
N LEU A 8 -20.92 22.28 50.20
CA LEU A 8 -19.77 23.04 50.72
C LEU A 8 -19.70 24.47 50.15
N TRP A 9 -20.12 24.66 48.90
CA TRP A 9 -20.21 25.98 48.25
C TRP A 9 -21.25 26.92 48.87
N SER A 10 -22.27 26.37 49.51
CA SER A 10 -23.37 27.13 50.12
C SER A 10 -23.10 27.55 51.57
N LEU A 11 -22.00 27.09 52.17
CA LEU A 11 -21.61 27.44 53.52
C LEU A 11 -20.68 28.66 53.51
N PRO A 12 -20.94 29.70 54.33
CA PRO A 12 -19.99 30.79 54.50
C PRO A 12 -18.67 30.23 55.07
N VAL A 13 -17.54 30.78 54.61
CA VAL A 13 -16.22 30.42 55.12
C VAL A 13 -16.20 30.73 56.62
N PRO A 14 -15.87 29.77 57.50
CA PRO A 14 -15.83 30.01 58.94
C PRO A 14 -14.85 31.15 59.27
N GLU A 15 -15.27 32.10 60.12
CA GLU A 15 -14.41 33.22 60.57
C GLU A 15 -13.08 32.76 61.20
N ALA A 16 -13.00 31.51 61.66
CA ALA A 16 -11.75 30.89 62.13
C ALA A 16 -10.65 30.75 61.05
N LEU A 17 -11.02 30.84 59.76
CA LEU A 17 -10.09 30.90 58.63
C LEU A 17 -10.00 32.33 58.03
N GLY A 18 -10.82 33.25 58.53
CA GLY A 18 -10.96 34.63 58.06
C GLY A 18 -10.29 35.62 59.00
N GLY A 19 -8.98 35.49 59.19
CA GLY A 19 -8.16 36.51 59.85
C GLY A 19 -6.97 36.89 58.96
N HIS A 20 -7.16 37.91 58.11
CA HIS A 20 -6.09 38.65 57.43
C HIS A 20 -5.14 37.93 56.45
N SER A 21 -5.55 36.87 55.75
CA SER A 21 -4.76 36.37 54.62
C SER A 21 -5.57 36.31 53.30
N THR A 22 -5.09 37.02 52.28
CA THR A 22 -5.67 37.12 50.93
C THR A 22 -5.41 35.88 50.06
N LEU A 23 -4.85 34.82 50.64
CA LEU A 23 -4.30 33.67 49.90
C LEU A 23 -5.21 32.42 49.93
N LEU A 24 -6.15 32.30 50.87
CA LEU A 24 -7.09 31.18 50.91
C LEU A 24 -8.53 31.67 50.65
N ASN A 25 -8.95 31.61 49.39
CA ASN A 25 -10.34 31.71 48.98
C ASN A 25 -10.77 30.41 48.27
N TRP A 26 -12.06 30.26 47.95
CA TRP A 26 -12.59 29.08 47.25
C TRP A 26 -11.87 28.78 45.93
N SER A 27 -11.32 29.81 45.27
CA SER A 27 -10.51 29.70 44.05
C SER A 27 -9.20 28.96 44.31
N SER A 28 -8.50 29.29 45.41
CA SER A 28 -7.27 28.60 45.83
C SER A 28 -7.53 27.11 46.16
N LEU A 29 -8.68 26.80 46.76
CA LEU A 29 -9.06 25.43 47.09
C LEU A 29 -9.36 24.60 45.83
N LEU A 30 -10.03 25.19 44.84
CA LEU A 30 -10.31 24.57 43.53
C LEU A 30 -9.03 24.29 42.74
N ILE A 31 -8.08 25.21 42.75
CA ILE A 31 -6.77 25.02 42.12
C ILE A 31 -6.05 23.82 42.76
N LEU A 32 -6.03 23.74 44.09
CA LEU A 32 -5.40 22.60 44.80
C LEU A 32 -6.08 21.26 44.49
N VAL A 33 -7.42 21.21 44.47
CA VAL A 33 -8.16 19.99 44.10
C VAL A 33 -7.89 19.60 42.66
N SER A 34 -7.79 20.56 41.74
CA SER A 34 -7.46 20.29 40.34
C SER A 34 -6.03 19.75 40.18
N MET A 35 -5.06 20.30 40.93
CA MET A 35 -3.67 19.82 40.90
C MET A 35 -3.55 18.38 41.42
N PHE A 36 -4.28 18.03 42.49
CA PHE A 36 -4.32 16.66 42.99
C PHE A 36 -4.93 15.69 41.97
N PHE A 37 -5.97 16.10 41.24
CA PHE A 37 -6.57 15.28 40.18
C PHE A 37 -5.59 15.08 39.01
N TYR A 38 -4.88 16.12 38.56
CA TYR A 38 -3.86 15.97 37.51
C TYR A 38 -2.68 15.11 37.94
N LEU A 39 -2.26 15.20 39.21
CA LEU A 39 -1.21 14.34 39.75
C LEU A 39 -1.61 12.85 39.71
N SER A 40 -2.91 12.56 39.88
CA SER A 40 -3.45 11.19 39.76
C SER A 40 -3.52 10.66 38.33
N LEU A 41 -3.42 11.54 37.31
CA LEU A 41 -3.41 11.20 35.90
C LEU A 41 -1.98 11.10 35.35
N SER A 42 -1.15 12.13 35.55
CA SER A 42 0.30 12.05 35.29
C SER A 42 1.07 13.23 35.94
N LEU A 43 2.29 12.95 36.42
CA LEU A 43 3.17 13.96 37.01
C LEU A 43 3.58 15.08 36.04
N PRO A 44 3.91 14.82 34.76
CA PRO A 44 4.28 15.88 33.80
C PRO A 44 3.13 16.84 33.51
N LEU A 45 1.91 16.33 33.40
CA LEU A 45 0.71 17.13 33.14
C LEU A 45 0.39 18.04 34.35
N ALA A 46 0.54 17.52 35.56
CA ALA A 46 0.40 18.30 36.78
C ALA A 46 1.42 19.44 36.84
N ILE A 47 2.69 19.18 36.51
CA ILE A 47 3.75 20.20 36.49
C ILE A 47 3.45 21.29 35.45
N GLY A 48 3.10 20.90 34.21
CA GLY A 48 2.75 21.84 33.15
C GLY A 48 1.57 22.74 33.53
N MET A 49 0.53 22.16 34.14
CA MET A 49 -0.65 22.91 34.54
C MET A 49 -0.42 23.80 35.77
N GLY A 50 0.49 23.40 36.67
CA GLY A 50 0.96 24.24 37.76
C GLY A 50 1.67 25.50 37.24
N LEU A 51 2.55 25.35 36.25
CA LEU A 51 3.26 26.48 35.65
C LEU A 51 2.34 27.47 34.92
N ILE A 52 1.34 26.98 34.18
CA ILE A 52 0.34 27.83 33.53
C ILE A 52 -0.47 28.62 34.57
N THR A 53 -0.89 27.94 35.64
CA THR A 53 -1.66 28.56 36.72
C THR A 53 -0.85 29.64 37.44
N ILE A 54 0.43 29.39 37.72
CA ILE A 54 1.36 30.37 38.31
C ILE A 54 1.57 31.56 37.37
N GLY A 55 1.80 31.31 36.07
CA GLY A 55 1.96 32.36 35.06
C GLY A 55 0.73 33.25 34.95
N MET A 56 -0.47 32.67 35.01
CA MET A 56 -1.72 33.44 35.00
C MET A 56 -1.90 34.25 36.28
N LEU A 57 -1.68 33.66 37.46
CA LEU A 57 -1.77 34.39 38.74
C LEU A 57 -0.77 35.56 38.81
N ALA A 58 0.40 35.42 38.20
CA ALA A 58 1.38 36.50 38.06
C ALA A 58 0.87 37.64 37.15
N CYS A 59 0.13 37.32 36.08
CA CYS A 59 -0.48 38.31 35.19
C CYS A 59 -1.64 39.11 35.84
N PHE A 60 -2.29 38.56 36.88
CA PHE A 60 -3.42 39.22 37.57
C PHE A 60 -3.01 40.12 38.75
N GLY A 61 -1.71 40.24 39.03
CA GLY A 61 -1.13 41.04 40.11
C GLY A 61 -1.49 42.54 40.18
N PRO A 62 -1.90 43.25 39.10
CA PRO A 62 -2.22 44.68 39.22
C PRO A 62 -3.71 45.05 39.29
N LEU A 63 -4.65 44.09 39.34
CA LEU A 63 -6.10 44.37 39.24
C LEU A 63 -6.83 44.32 40.60
N GLU A 64 -6.29 44.96 41.63
CA GLU A 64 -6.95 45.05 42.94
C GLU A 64 -8.24 45.91 42.92
N SER A 65 -8.44 46.76 41.90
CA SER A 65 -9.62 47.64 41.81
C SER A 65 -10.89 47.01 41.22
N VAL A 66 -10.83 45.77 40.70
CA VAL A 66 -11.96 45.15 39.95
C VAL A 66 -12.56 43.93 40.67
N ARG A 67 -11.95 43.47 41.78
CA ARG A 67 -12.31 42.22 42.47
C ARG A 67 -13.73 42.15 43.06
N SER A 68 -14.37 43.28 43.32
CA SER A 68 -15.71 43.36 43.92
C SER A 68 -16.83 43.64 42.91
N GLY A 69 -16.52 43.79 41.63
CA GLY A 69 -17.51 44.05 40.59
C GLY A 69 -18.29 42.79 40.21
N LEU A 70 -19.62 42.90 40.09
CA LEU A 70 -20.51 41.83 39.61
C LEU A 70 -20.01 41.21 38.29
N VAL A 71 -19.44 42.05 37.41
CA VAL A 71 -18.86 41.64 36.13
C VAL A 71 -17.67 40.69 36.32
N TRP A 72 -16.78 40.96 37.27
CA TRP A 72 -15.64 40.08 37.58
C TRP A 72 -16.10 38.72 38.10
N GLN A 73 -17.08 38.72 39.02
CA GLN A 73 -17.63 37.47 39.56
C GLN A 73 -18.35 36.66 38.48
N LEU A 74 -19.08 37.30 37.58
CA LEU A 74 -19.73 36.65 36.44
C LEU A 74 -18.71 36.12 35.41
N SER A 75 -17.64 36.86 35.12
CA SER A 75 -16.58 36.39 34.21
C SER A 75 -15.87 35.15 34.76
N VAL A 76 -15.56 35.12 36.06
CA VAL A 76 -14.97 33.94 36.70
C VAL A 76 -15.96 32.78 36.74
N ALA A 77 -17.24 33.04 37.02
CA ALA A 77 -18.27 31.99 37.04
C ALA A 77 -18.49 31.36 35.66
N VAL A 78 -18.58 32.16 34.59
CA VAL A 78 -18.71 31.68 33.21
C VAL A 78 -17.47 30.89 32.78
N PHE A 79 -16.28 31.35 33.19
CA PHE A 79 -15.04 30.64 32.89
C PHE A 79 -14.97 29.27 33.58
N VAL A 80 -15.32 29.19 34.87
CA VAL A 80 -15.37 27.92 35.62
C VAL A 80 -16.42 26.98 35.04
N LEU A 81 -17.57 27.49 34.60
CA LEU A 81 -18.60 26.72 33.90
C LEU A 81 -18.10 26.14 32.57
N ALA A 82 -17.44 26.97 31.74
CA ALA A 82 -16.83 26.51 30.49
C ALA A 82 -15.77 25.43 30.75
N TRP A 83 -14.99 25.58 31.82
CA TRP A 83 -13.98 24.62 32.23
C TRP A 83 -14.60 23.29 32.67
N ILE A 84 -15.64 23.30 33.53
CA ILE A 84 -16.37 22.09 33.96
C ILE A 84 -16.95 21.33 32.75
N VAL A 85 -17.50 22.04 31.77
CA VAL A 85 -18.05 21.43 30.54
C VAL A 85 -16.95 20.72 29.74
N GLN A 86 -15.76 21.33 29.64
CA GLN A 86 -14.60 20.71 28.99
C GLN A 86 -14.14 19.42 29.72
N PHE A 87 -14.16 19.41 31.06
CA PHE A 87 -13.84 18.22 31.86
C PHE A 87 -14.85 17.08 31.71
N ILE A 88 -16.14 17.38 31.62
CA ILE A 88 -17.18 16.37 31.39
C ILE A 88 -17.01 15.77 29.99
N GLY A 89 -16.69 16.58 28.98
CA GLY A 89 -16.41 16.12 27.62
C GLY A 89 -15.26 15.11 27.57
N HIS A 90 -14.14 15.41 28.22
CA HIS A 90 -12.96 14.55 28.18
C HIS A 90 -13.15 13.22 28.96
N LYS A 91 -13.94 13.22 30.03
CA LYS A 91 -14.26 11.99 30.78
C LYS A 91 -15.20 11.06 29.99
N ILE A 92 -16.05 11.61 29.13
CA ILE A 92 -16.90 10.84 28.22
C ILE A 92 -16.05 10.20 27.11
N GLU A 93 -15.09 10.93 26.55
CA GLU A 93 -14.16 10.43 25.52
C GLU A 93 -13.25 9.29 26.03
N GLY A 94 -12.83 9.34 27.29
CA GLY A 94 -11.99 8.28 27.88
C GLY A 94 -12.70 6.94 28.14
N SER A 95 -14.01 6.82 27.87
CA SER A 95 -14.82 5.66 28.27
C SER A 95 -15.42 4.82 27.14
N ALA A 96 -15.29 5.20 25.87
CA ALA A 96 -15.69 4.34 24.76
C ALA A 96 -15.02 4.75 23.44
N GLN A 97 -14.71 3.75 22.61
CA GLN A 97 -14.32 3.88 21.20
C GLN A 97 -15.14 4.96 20.49
N ALA A 98 -14.55 6.14 20.24
CA ALA A 98 -15.18 7.20 19.47
C ALA A 98 -14.39 7.41 18.18
N THR A 99 -14.94 6.89 17.08
CA THR A 99 -14.54 7.18 15.71
C THR A 99 -14.75 8.67 15.38
N SER A 100 -13.99 9.16 14.40
CA SER A 100 -13.66 10.55 14.07
C SER A 100 -14.80 11.48 13.61
N SER A 101 -16.04 11.34 14.10
CA SER A 101 -17.17 12.15 13.63
C SER A 101 -18.03 12.75 14.75
N SER A 102 -17.44 13.36 15.78
CA SER A 102 -18.22 14.05 16.81
C SER A 102 -18.45 15.53 16.44
N TRP A 103 -19.73 15.87 16.25
CA TRP A 103 -20.28 17.22 16.03
C TRP A 103 -19.79 18.24 17.08
N LEU A 104 -19.44 17.77 18.29
CA LEU A 104 -18.86 18.54 19.38
C LEU A 104 -17.44 19.07 19.07
N TYR A 105 -16.57 18.31 18.40
CA TYR A 105 -15.22 18.78 18.04
C TYR A 105 -15.26 20.00 17.10
N ARG A 106 -16.19 19.98 16.13
CA ARG A 106 -16.40 21.11 15.21
C ARG A 106 -16.96 22.34 15.93
N GLN A 107 -17.85 22.17 16.92
CA GLN A 107 -18.38 23.30 17.69
C GLN A 107 -17.35 23.91 18.64
N THR A 108 -16.48 23.10 19.26
CA THR A 108 -15.40 23.59 20.12
C THR A 108 -14.37 24.41 19.34
N ILE A 109 -14.03 23.99 18.11
CA ILE A 109 -13.16 24.76 17.21
C ILE A 109 -13.83 26.07 16.78
N VAL A 110 -15.13 26.08 16.50
CA VAL A 110 -15.87 27.31 16.15
C VAL A 110 -15.91 28.29 17.33
N CYS A 111 -16.15 27.83 18.56
CA CYS A 111 -16.13 28.68 19.75
C CYS A 111 -14.73 29.22 20.08
N CYS A 112 -13.68 28.40 19.95
CA CYS A 112 -12.29 28.85 20.13
C CYS A 112 -11.88 29.87 19.07
N ARG A 113 -12.26 29.66 17.80
CA ARG A 113 -12.01 30.63 16.72
C ARG A 113 -12.76 31.94 16.95
N ALA A 114 -14.01 31.89 17.41
CA ALA A 114 -14.80 33.08 17.73
C ALA A 114 -14.17 33.89 18.88
N LEU A 115 -13.67 33.22 19.93
CA LEU A 115 -13.00 33.88 21.06
C LEU A 115 -11.64 34.48 20.70
N VAL A 116 -10.86 33.81 19.83
CA VAL A 116 -9.59 34.35 19.33
C VAL A 116 -9.82 35.54 18.39
N ILE A 117 -10.82 35.48 17.51
CA ILE A 117 -11.18 36.61 16.63
C ILE A 117 -11.69 37.80 17.46
N PHE A 118 -12.47 37.55 18.52
CA PHE A 118 -12.93 38.60 19.42
C PHE A 118 -11.78 39.22 20.23
N GLY A 119 -10.80 38.42 20.64
CA GLY A 119 -9.57 38.91 21.30
C GLY A 119 -8.64 39.70 20.36
N MET A 120 -8.53 39.29 19.09
CA MET A 120 -7.77 40.00 18.05
C MET A 120 -8.43 41.31 17.64
N ALA A 121 -9.76 41.35 17.56
CA ALA A 121 -10.51 42.58 17.28
C ALA A 121 -10.37 43.62 18.41
N LEU A 122 -10.28 43.18 19.67
CA LEU A 122 -10.10 44.06 20.82
C LEU A 122 -8.67 44.61 20.93
N THR A 123 -7.67 43.86 20.45
CA THR A 123 -6.26 44.32 20.37
C THR A 123 -6.00 45.21 19.17
N ALA A 124 -6.66 44.97 18.03
CA ALA A 124 -6.59 45.83 16.85
C ALA A 124 -7.23 47.23 17.07
N MET A 125 -8.16 47.37 18.02
CA MET A 125 -8.73 48.67 18.40
C MET A 125 -7.80 49.55 19.25
N LEU A 126 -6.69 49.02 19.75
CA LEU A 126 -5.75 49.73 20.63
C LEU A 126 -4.43 50.12 19.96
N CYS A 127 -4.17 49.68 18.73
CA CYS A 127 -3.00 50.09 17.94
C CYS A 127 -3.45 50.86 16.69
N GLY A 128 -3.19 52.17 16.67
CA GLY A 128 -3.48 53.04 15.52
C GLY A 128 -2.70 52.64 14.26
N PRO A 129 -3.19 52.99 13.06
CA PRO A 129 -2.65 52.48 11.81
C PRO A 129 -1.36 53.22 11.42
N THR A 130 -0.21 52.54 11.52
CA THR A 130 0.95 52.87 10.69
C THR A 130 0.87 52.04 9.42
N ALA A 131 0.58 52.71 8.30
CA ALA A 131 0.53 52.11 6.97
C ALA A 131 1.94 51.68 6.52
N CYS A 132 2.24 50.38 6.63
CA CYS A 132 3.30 49.75 5.83
C CYS A 132 2.67 49.28 4.51
N SER A 133 3.13 49.87 3.40
CA SER A 133 2.86 49.36 2.06
C SER A 133 3.58 48.02 1.90
N VAL A 134 2.81 46.93 1.83
CA VAL A 134 3.31 45.64 1.34
C VAL A 134 3.21 45.70 -0.18
N ALA A 135 4.37 45.69 -0.85
CA ALA A 135 4.44 45.48 -2.29
C ALA A 135 3.96 44.06 -2.59
N GLN A 136 2.93 43.96 -3.42
CA GLN A 136 2.34 42.70 -3.86
C GLN A 136 3.13 42.24 -5.10
N GLU A 137 4.03 41.27 -4.93
CA GLU A 137 4.71 40.61 -6.05
C GLU A 137 3.67 39.86 -6.90
N GLN A 138 3.58 40.24 -8.18
CA GLN A 138 2.77 39.55 -9.18
C GLN A 138 3.38 38.18 -9.45
N SER A 139 2.70 37.12 -9.02
CA SER A 139 2.95 35.78 -9.56
C SER A 139 2.50 35.75 -11.02
N ALA A 140 3.41 35.44 -11.93
CA ALA A 140 3.06 35.10 -13.30
C ALA A 140 2.18 33.85 -13.27
N SER A 141 0.98 33.91 -13.86
CA SER A 141 0.11 32.75 -14.01
C SER A 141 0.77 31.76 -14.98
N ALA A 142 0.94 30.50 -14.55
CA ALA A 142 1.50 29.42 -15.36
C ALA A 142 0.76 29.28 -16.70
N THR A 143 1.51 29.14 -17.80
CA THR A 143 0.93 28.92 -19.13
C THR A 143 0.50 27.46 -19.31
N PRO A 144 -0.38 27.13 -20.27
CA PRO A 144 -0.73 25.73 -20.57
C PRO A 144 0.49 24.85 -20.87
N ASP A 145 1.50 25.39 -21.55
CA ASP A 145 2.75 24.67 -21.85
C ASP A 145 3.56 24.39 -20.58
N ASP A 146 3.51 25.29 -19.59
CA ASP A 146 4.16 25.08 -18.30
C ASP A 146 3.49 23.97 -17.49
N ILE A 147 2.16 23.92 -17.52
CA ILE A 147 1.40 22.83 -16.88
C ILE A 147 1.67 21.50 -17.57
N ALA A 148 1.68 21.47 -18.91
CA ALA A 148 2.01 20.27 -19.67
C ALA A 148 3.44 19.77 -19.35
N PHE A 149 4.40 20.70 -19.23
CA PHE A 149 5.76 20.37 -18.82
C PHE A 149 5.81 19.75 -17.42
N PHE A 150 5.12 20.35 -16.45
CA PHE A 150 5.04 19.84 -15.08
C PHE A 150 4.44 18.42 -15.04
N GLU A 151 3.29 18.21 -15.69
CA GLU A 151 2.58 16.93 -15.71
C GLU A 151 3.40 15.82 -16.41
N ALA A 152 4.11 16.15 -17.48
CA ALA A 152 4.87 15.17 -18.25
C ALA A 152 6.28 14.89 -17.69
N ARG A 153 6.94 15.87 -17.08
CA ARG A 153 8.38 15.81 -16.73
C ARG A 153 8.65 15.80 -15.23
N ILE A 154 7.81 16.46 -14.42
CA ILE A 154 8.10 16.69 -13.00
C ILE A 154 7.25 15.80 -12.11
N ARG A 155 5.92 15.82 -12.26
CA ARG A 155 4.99 15.04 -11.42
C ARG A 155 5.34 13.55 -11.39
N PRO A 156 5.66 12.86 -12.52
CA PRO A 156 5.97 11.43 -12.47
C PRO A 156 7.20 11.12 -11.63
N VAL A 157 8.21 12.01 -11.63
CA VAL A 157 9.42 11.85 -10.83
C VAL A 157 9.13 12.08 -9.35
N LEU A 158 8.35 13.11 -9.02
CA LEU A 158 7.93 13.38 -7.63
C LEU A 158 7.12 12.21 -7.05
N VAL A 159 6.19 11.65 -7.83
CA VAL A 159 5.42 10.46 -7.41
C VAL A 159 6.34 9.27 -7.16
N ARG A 160 7.26 8.99 -8.10
CA ARG A 160 8.11 7.80 -8.05
C ARG A 160 9.18 7.85 -6.96
N HIS A 161 9.78 9.01 -6.74
CA HIS A 161 10.99 9.14 -5.93
C HIS A 161 10.81 9.95 -4.65
N CYS A 162 9.68 10.64 -4.47
CA CYS A 162 9.51 11.59 -3.37
C CYS A 162 8.26 11.34 -2.51
N TYR A 163 7.12 10.94 -3.07
CA TYR A 163 5.85 10.91 -2.32
C TYR A 163 5.74 9.85 -1.25
N GLU A 164 6.52 8.78 -1.33
CA GLU A 164 6.60 7.80 -0.25
C GLU A 164 6.98 8.47 1.09
N CYS A 165 7.88 9.45 1.05
CA CYS A 165 8.38 10.13 2.24
C CYS A 165 7.93 11.59 2.40
N HIS A 166 7.51 12.26 1.31
CA HIS A 166 7.25 13.71 1.29
C HIS A 166 5.89 14.06 0.65
N SER A 167 4.82 13.36 1.05
CA SER A 167 3.45 13.66 0.61
C SER A 167 2.48 13.77 1.77
N SER A 168 1.31 14.36 1.50
CA SER A 168 0.21 14.49 2.47
C SER A 168 -0.43 13.13 2.82
N ALA A 169 -0.15 12.08 2.02
CA ALA A 169 -0.53 10.71 2.35
C ALA A 169 0.40 10.06 3.39
N THR A 170 1.60 10.58 3.57
CA THR A 170 2.58 10.07 4.53
C THR A 170 2.23 10.57 5.93
N ALA A 171 2.06 9.66 6.90
CA ALA A 171 1.69 10.01 8.27
C ALA A 171 2.76 10.88 8.97
N GLU A 172 4.05 10.60 8.71
CA GLU A 172 5.19 11.38 9.21
C GLU A 172 6.14 11.72 8.04
N PRO A 173 5.87 12.83 7.31
CA PRO A 173 6.73 13.24 6.21
C PRO A 173 8.14 13.60 6.68
N GLY A 174 9.16 13.12 5.97
CA GLY A 174 10.56 13.40 6.29
C GLY A 174 10.84 14.91 6.30
N GLY A 175 11.38 15.42 7.41
CA GLY A 175 11.69 16.84 7.58
C GLY A 175 10.48 17.78 7.47
N SER A 176 9.28 17.27 7.76
CA SER A 176 8.01 18.00 7.63
C SER A 176 7.73 18.55 6.20
N LEU A 177 8.40 18.00 5.19
CA LEU A 177 8.35 18.48 3.81
C LEU A 177 7.24 17.78 3.01
N LEU A 178 6.45 18.58 2.29
CA LEU A 178 5.39 18.13 1.39
C LEU A 178 5.66 18.59 -0.05
N LEU A 179 5.75 17.65 -0.99
CA LEU A 179 6.06 17.91 -2.40
C LEU A 179 4.86 17.64 -3.34
N ASP A 180 3.73 17.25 -2.78
CA ASP A 180 2.50 16.86 -3.48
C ASP A 180 1.54 18.03 -3.76
N PHE A 181 1.89 19.25 -3.34
CA PHE A 181 1.21 20.49 -3.73
C PHE A 181 2.16 21.69 -3.70
N ARG A 182 1.84 22.74 -4.47
CA ARG A 182 2.70 23.91 -4.69
C ARG A 182 3.07 24.63 -3.39
N GLY A 183 2.10 24.81 -2.50
CA GLY A 183 2.31 25.48 -1.22
C GLY A 183 3.30 24.74 -0.32
N GLY A 184 3.32 23.40 -0.35
CA GLY A 184 4.27 22.58 0.42
C GLY A 184 5.70 22.77 -0.07
N VAL A 185 5.89 22.81 -1.39
CA VAL A 185 7.20 23.06 -2.02
C VAL A 185 7.74 24.46 -1.68
N LEU A 186 6.87 25.47 -1.71
CA LEU A 186 7.25 26.86 -1.41
C LEU A 186 7.51 27.11 0.08
N ASN A 187 6.65 26.59 0.96
CA ASN A 187 6.83 26.74 2.40
C ASN A 187 8.02 25.91 2.90
N GLY A 188 8.24 24.76 2.26
CA GLY A 188 9.28 23.80 2.61
C GLY A 188 9.05 23.11 3.96
N GLY A 189 10.12 22.53 4.49
CA GLY A 189 10.09 21.74 5.73
C GLY A 189 10.91 22.38 6.85
N ASP A 190 11.42 21.57 7.77
CA ASP A 190 12.21 22.00 8.93
C ASP A 190 13.50 22.77 8.53
N SER A 191 13.98 22.56 7.30
CA SER A 191 15.16 23.24 6.73
C SER A 191 14.82 24.53 5.97
N GLY A 192 13.56 24.96 5.95
CA GLY A 192 13.08 26.10 5.19
C GLY A 192 12.55 25.72 3.81
N ALA A 193 12.32 26.74 2.96
CA ALA A 193 11.72 26.60 1.63
C ALA A 193 12.47 25.58 0.76
N ALA A 194 11.75 24.62 0.19
CA ALA A 194 12.39 23.61 -0.67
C ALA A 194 12.77 24.18 -2.04
N VAL A 195 11.97 25.12 -2.56
CA VAL A 195 12.26 25.81 -3.83
C VAL A 195 12.03 27.31 -3.67
N VAL A 196 12.98 28.07 -4.21
CA VAL A 196 12.83 29.51 -4.48
C VAL A 196 12.41 29.68 -5.94
N ALA A 197 11.16 30.09 -6.17
CA ALA A 197 10.61 30.19 -7.52
C ALA A 197 11.43 31.17 -8.38
N GLY A 198 11.90 30.71 -9.54
CA GLY A 198 12.73 31.49 -10.46
C GLY A 198 14.23 31.44 -10.15
N ASP A 199 14.64 30.87 -9.03
CA ASP A 199 16.04 30.81 -8.59
C ASP A 199 16.47 29.36 -8.26
N PRO A 200 16.99 28.61 -9.25
CA PRO A 200 17.47 27.25 -9.06
C PRO A 200 18.66 27.13 -8.09
N ASP A 201 19.55 28.12 -8.06
CA ASP A 201 20.78 28.06 -7.28
C ASP A 201 20.52 28.24 -5.78
N SER A 202 19.45 28.96 -5.42
CA SER A 202 18.99 29.12 -4.04
C SER A 202 17.98 28.05 -3.58
N SER A 203 17.71 27.03 -4.40
CA SER A 203 16.67 26.03 -4.12
C SER A 203 17.24 24.73 -3.52
N LEU A 204 16.91 24.48 -2.24
CA LEU A 204 17.37 23.30 -1.49
C LEU A 204 17.00 21.96 -2.15
N LEU A 205 15.84 21.88 -2.80
CA LEU A 205 15.43 20.68 -3.53
C LEU A 205 16.44 20.33 -4.63
N LEU A 206 16.95 21.32 -5.36
CA LEU A 206 17.87 21.07 -6.46
C LEU A 206 19.27 20.70 -5.94
N GLU A 207 19.73 21.37 -4.88
CA GLU A 207 20.96 21.00 -4.16
C GLU A 207 20.89 19.54 -3.66
N ALA A 208 19.74 19.14 -3.12
CA ALA A 208 19.53 17.78 -2.63
C ALA A 208 19.50 16.74 -3.76
N LEU A 209 18.87 17.06 -4.89
CA LEU A 209 18.86 16.20 -6.08
C LEU A 209 20.25 16.08 -6.75
N ARG A 210 21.10 17.10 -6.59
CA ARG A 210 22.49 17.10 -7.09
C ARG A 210 23.46 16.37 -6.15
N PHE A 211 23.04 16.06 -4.92
CA PHE A 211 23.86 15.49 -3.85
C PHE A 211 24.94 16.47 -3.37
N GLU A 212 24.60 17.76 -3.30
CA GLU A 212 25.53 18.82 -2.85
C GLU A 212 25.40 19.09 -1.33
N SER A 213 24.23 18.84 -0.75
CA SER A 213 23.98 18.91 0.70
C SER A 213 23.36 17.61 1.23
N LEU A 214 22.04 17.50 1.18
CA LEU A 214 21.31 16.27 1.47
C LEU A 214 21.32 15.36 0.25
N GLU A 215 21.45 14.05 0.44
CA GLU A 215 21.43 13.10 -0.68
C GLU A 215 20.00 12.54 -0.85
N MET A 216 19.25 13.10 -1.82
CA MET A 216 17.87 12.68 -2.11
C MET A 216 17.68 12.41 -3.61
N PRO A 217 17.04 11.29 -4.02
CA PRO A 217 16.46 10.26 -3.18
C PRO A 217 17.52 9.29 -2.59
N PRO A 218 17.24 8.65 -1.44
CA PRO A 218 18.20 7.81 -0.72
C PRO A 218 18.58 6.52 -1.48
N THR A 219 17.80 6.14 -2.47
CA THR A 219 18.03 4.95 -3.32
C THR A 219 19.06 5.19 -4.42
N GLY A 220 19.47 6.45 -4.65
CA GLY A 220 20.52 6.82 -5.60
C GLY A 220 20.20 8.11 -6.37
N ARG A 221 21.25 8.77 -6.86
CA ARG A 221 21.13 10.04 -7.60
C ARG A 221 20.34 9.86 -8.89
N LEU A 222 19.43 10.79 -9.17
CA LEU A 222 18.64 10.79 -10.40
C LEU A 222 19.52 11.06 -11.64
N PRO A 223 19.12 10.60 -12.83
CA PRO A 223 19.82 10.93 -14.08
C PRO A 223 19.93 12.44 -14.30
N ASP A 224 21.05 12.91 -14.87
CA ASP A 224 21.30 14.34 -15.05
C ASP A 224 20.23 15.07 -15.87
N HIS A 225 19.59 14.37 -16.83
CA HIS A 225 18.50 14.96 -17.61
C HIS A 225 17.25 15.25 -16.76
N VAL A 226 16.99 14.46 -15.73
CA VAL A 226 15.88 14.69 -14.79
C VAL A 226 16.19 15.89 -13.91
N ILE A 227 17.41 15.97 -13.37
CA ILE A 227 17.86 17.10 -12.55
C ILE A 227 17.74 18.41 -13.35
N ARG A 228 18.11 18.39 -14.64
CA ARG A 228 17.92 19.54 -15.54
C ARG A 228 16.46 19.92 -15.76
N ASP A 229 15.54 18.96 -15.80
CA ASP A 229 14.10 19.26 -15.91
C ASP A 229 13.60 19.96 -14.64
N PHE A 230 14.05 19.55 -13.45
CA PHE A 230 13.76 20.25 -12.19
C PHE A 230 14.34 21.66 -12.16
N GLU A 231 15.59 21.82 -12.59
CA GLU A 231 16.23 23.14 -12.70
C GLU A 231 15.42 24.08 -13.61
N GLU A 232 14.96 23.57 -14.76
CA GLU A 232 14.14 24.33 -15.70
C GLU A 232 12.74 24.64 -15.12
N TRP A 233 12.12 23.69 -14.44
CA TRP A 233 10.85 23.91 -13.75
C TRP A 233 10.93 25.01 -12.69
N ILE A 234 12.01 25.03 -11.91
CA ILE A 234 12.27 26.08 -10.91
C ILE A 234 12.47 27.42 -11.61
N ARG A 235 13.30 27.45 -12.67
CA ARG A 235 13.58 28.66 -13.46
C ARG A 235 12.30 29.28 -14.06
N ARG A 236 11.33 28.45 -14.43
CA ARG A 236 10.00 28.88 -14.91
C ARG A 236 9.07 29.44 -13.83
N GLY A 237 9.53 29.54 -12.59
CA GLY A 237 8.74 30.11 -11.49
C GLY A 237 7.81 29.10 -10.81
N LEU A 238 8.16 27.81 -10.83
CA LEU A 238 7.42 26.73 -10.18
C LEU A 238 5.94 26.63 -10.66
N PRO A 239 5.70 26.45 -11.96
CA PRO A 239 4.35 26.19 -12.48
C PRO A 239 3.87 24.84 -11.96
N ASP A 240 2.84 24.87 -11.11
CA ASP A 240 2.28 23.70 -10.47
C ASP A 240 0.77 23.92 -10.26
N PRO A 241 -0.11 23.12 -10.90
CA PRO A 241 -1.55 23.31 -10.83
C PRO A 241 -2.16 22.94 -9.45
N ARG A 242 -1.37 22.33 -8.56
CA ARG A 242 -1.83 21.80 -7.26
C ARG A 242 -1.78 22.88 -6.20
N ALA A 243 -2.78 23.76 -6.21
CA ALA A 243 -2.82 24.94 -5.35
C ALA A 243 -3.00 24.62 -3.85
N THR A 244 -3.71 23.55 -3.52
CA THR A 244 -4.03 23.16 -2.15
C THR A 244 -3.47 21.78 -1.84
N ALA A 245 -3.14 21.55 -0.56
CA ALA A 245 -2.77 20.22 -0.09
C ALA A 245 -3.94 19.26 -0.36
N PRO A 246 -3.70 18.15 -1.08
CA PRO A 246 -4.70 17.09 -1.23
C PRO A 246 -5.00 16.48 0.14
N SER A 247 -6.20 15.92 0.30
CA SER A 247 -6.43 14.98 1.39
C SER A 247 -5.50 13.76 1.23
N PRO A 248 -5.17 13.04 2.32
CA PRO A 248 -4.36 11.83 2.23
C PRO A 248 -4.88 10.81 1.20
N THR A 249 -6.21 10.71 1.07
CA THR A 249 -6.87 9.85 0.08
C THR A 249 -6.67 10.35 -1.36
N GLU A 250 -6.86 11.64 -1.63
CA GLU A 250 -6.63 12.22 -2.96
C GLU A 250 -5.16 12.14 -3.37
N ALA A 251 -4.23 12.31 -2.42
CA ALA A 251 -2.80 12.17 -2.64
C ALA A 251 -2.42 10.72 -3.01
N ALA A 252 -2.97 9.75 -2.29
CA ALA A 252 -2.76 8.33 -2.55
C ALA A 252 -3.33 7.92 -3.93
N GLU A 253 -4.55 8.34 -4.27
CA GLU A 253 -5.18 8.09 -5.57
C GLU A 253 -4.38 8.68 -6.74
N ALA A 254 -3.88 9.92 -6.58
CA ALA A 254 -3.06 10.57 -7.60
C ALA A 254 -1.71 9.84 -7.80
N ALA A 255 -1.08 9.40 -6.71
CA ALA A 255 0.14 8.62 -6.77
C ALA A 255 -0.09 7.25 -7.44
N TRP A 256 -1.19 6.58 -7.09
CA TRP A 256 -1.59 5.31 -7.69
C TRP A 256 -1.87 5.43 -9.18
N THR A 257 -2.60 6.46 -9.62
CA THR A 257 -2.94 6.66 -11.03
C THR A 257 -1.69 6.72 -11.93
N VAL A 258 -0.65 7.43 -11.48
CA VAL A 258 0.62 7.52 -12.21
C VAL A 258 1.35 6.16 -12.22
N GLN A 259 1.39 5.47 -11.08
CA GLN A 259 2.01 4.14 -10.99
C GLN A 259 1.29 3.11 -11.86
N LEU A 260 -0.04 3.15 -11.88
CA LEU A 260 -0.87 2.26 -12.68
C LEU A 260 -0.55 2.42 -14.17
N GLU A 261 -0.47 3.64 -14.68
CA GLU A 261 -0.16 3.88 -16.10
C GLU A 261 1.24 3.40 -16.48
N GLU A 262 2.23 3.62 -15.60
CA GLU A 262 3.58 3.07 -15.80
C GLU A 262 3.56 1.53 -15.83
N ARG A 263 2.89 0.89 -14.86
CA ARG A 263 2.85 -0.57 -14.78
C ARG A 263 2.10 -1.19 -15.95
N ARG A 264 1.07 -0.52 -16.46
CA ARG A 264 0.37 -0.95 -17.68
C ARG A 264 1.27 -0.96 -18.90
N SER A 265 2.39 -0.23 -18.91
CA SER A 265 3.38 -0.26 -20.00
C SER A 265 4.35 -1.44 -19.95
N TRP A 266 4.27 -2.30 -18.92
CA TRP A 266 5.13 -3.47 -18.80
C TRP A 266 4.98 -4.45 -19.96
N TRP A 267 6.10 -5.04 -20.38
CA TRP A 267 6.15 -5.94 -21.53
C TRP A 267 5.17 -7.12 -21.42
N SER A 268 4.95 -7.64 -20.21
CA SER A 268 4.05 -8.78 -19.96
C SER A 268 2.56 -8.42 -20.09
N LEU A 269 2.22 -7.13 -20.07
CA LEU A 269 0.87 -6.61 -20.24
C LEU A 269 0.65 -6.01 -21.64
N GLN A 270 1.67 -5.98 -22.47
CA GLN A 270 1.55 -5.55 -23.86
C GLN A 270 1.11 -6.73 -24.76
N PRO A 271 0.38 -6.46 -25.86
CA PRO A 271 0.14 -7.47 -26.88
C PRO A 271 1.44 -8.08 -27.38
N LEU A 272 1.44 -9.39 -27.62
CA LEU A 272 2.58 -10.08 -28.21
C LEU A 272 2.87 -9.51 -29.60
N ALA A 273 4.10 -9.05 -29.81
CA ALA A 273 4.57 -8.60 -31.11
C ALA A 273 5.24 -9.76 -31.85
N SER A 274 5.09 -9.81 -33.17
CA SER A 274 5.93 -10.66 -34.01
C SER A 274 7.33 -10.05 -34.06
N VAL A 275 8.34 -10.87 -33.74
CA VAL A 275 9.75 -10.46 -33.75
C VAL A 275 10.47 -11.31 -34.78
N GLU A 276 11.19 -10.65 -35.68
CA GLU A 276 12.08 -11.34 -36.61
C GLU A 276 13.30 -11.88 -35.85
N PRO A 277 13.61 -13.18 -35.96
CA PRO A 277 14.81 -13.74 -35.34
C PRO A 277 16.09 -13.06 -35.83
N PRO A 278 17.13 -12.94 -34.98
CA PRO A 278 18.40 -12.36 -35.38
C PRO A 278 19.03 -13.16 -36.52
N VAL A 279 19.72 -12.46 -37.41
CA VAL A 279 20.53 -13.08 -38.46
C VAL A 279 21.90 -13.42 -37.86
N VAL A 280 22.15 -14.71 -37.67
CA VAL A 280 23.39 -15.20 -37.09
C VAL A 280 24.29 -15.76 -38.20
N ALA A 281 25.57 -15.41 -38.19
CA ALA A 281 26.55 -15.95 -39.14
C ALA A 281 26.99 -17.37 -38.74
N ASP A 282 27.28 -18.20 -39.75
CA ASP A 282 27.76 -19.59 -39.59
C ASP A 282 26.86 -20.46 -38.69
N ASP A 283 25.55 -20.35 -38.92
CA ASP A 283 24.50 -21.01 -38.14
C ASP A 283 24.16 -22.42 -38.66
N ASP A 284 25.02 -23.39 -38.31
CA ASP A 284 24.76 -24.83 -38.53
C ASP A 284 24.08 -25.50 -37.31
N TRP A 285 23.80 -24.74 -36.25
CA TRP A 285 23.34 -25.26 -34.96
C TRP A 285 21.83 -25.05 -34.74
N SER A 286 21.27 -23.92 -35.18
CA SER A 286 19.87 -23.58 -34.89
C SER A 286 18.90 -24.46 -35.68
N ALA A 287 17.98 -25.14 -34.98
CA ALA A 287 16.92 -25.92 -35.62
C ALA A 287 15.60 -25.12 -35.72
N THR A 288 15.40 -24.18 -34.80
CA THR A 288 14.20 -23.35 -34.68
C THR A 288 14.54 -21.86 -34.64
N PRO A 289 13.57 -20.97 -34.92
CA PRO A 289 13.75 -19.53 -34.75
C PRO A 289 14.22 -19.09 -33.35
N VAL A 290 13.84 -19.83 -32.30
CA VAL A 290 14.24 -19.55 -30.91
C VAL A 290 15.74 -19.77 -30.72
N ASP A 291 16.30 -20.80 -31.35
CA ASP A 291 17.71 -21.14 -31.23
C ASP A 291 18.62 -20.00 -31.72
N ARG A 292 18.17 -19.23 -32.72
CA ARG A 292 18.92 -18.06 -33.22
C ARG A 292 19.07 -16.96 -32.17
N PHE A 293 18.04 -16.72 -31.35
CA PHE A 293 18.15 -15.77 -30.23
C PHE A 293 19.16 -16.25 -29.19
N VAL A 294 19.19 -17.55 -28.92
CA VAL A 294 20.14 -18.16 -27.99
C VAL A 294 21.56 -18.07 -28.56
N LEU A 295 21.75 -18.42 -29.83
CA LEU A 295 23.05 -18.41 -30.50
C LEU A 295 23.63 -17.00 -30.62
N ASP A 296 22.81 -16.01 -30.99
CA ASP A 296 23.22 -14.60 -31.03
C ASP A 296 23.74 -14.13 -29.66
N SER A 297 23.02 -14.44 -28.59
CA SER A 297 23.43 -14.10 -27.22
C SER A 297 24.71 -14.81 -26.78
N LEU A 298 24.87 -16.10 -27.14
CA LEU A 298 26.09 -16.86 -26.89
C LEU A 298 27.29 -16.23 -27.63
N GLN A 299 27.15 -15.93 -28.92
CA GLN A 299 28.22 -15.33 -29.73
C GLN A 299 28.64 -13.95 -29.21
N GLN A 300 27.69 -13.09 -28.85
CA GLN A 300 27.97 -11.79 -28.23
C GLN A 300 28.72 -11.93 -26.90
N SER A 301 28.47 -13.03 -26.18
CA SER A 301 29.16 -13.38 -24.93
C SER A 301 30.47 -14.13 -25.14
N GLY A 302 30.89 -14.39 -26.38
CA GLY A 302 32.09 -15.18 -26.70
C GLY A 302 31.97 -16.67 -26.33
N LEU A 303 30.75 -17.18 -26.23
CA LEU A 303 30.43 -18.57 -25.89
C LEU A 303 29.99 -19.35 -27.14
N THR A 304 30.16 -20.67 -27.08
CA THR A 304 29.68 -21.61 -28.11
C THR A 304 28.67 -22.58 -27.51
N PRO A 305 27.72 -23.09 -28.31
CA PRO A 305 26.79 -24.11 -27.83
C PRO A 305 27.50 -25.34 -27.23
N ALA A 306 26.90 -25.90 -26.18
CA ALA A 306 27.39 -27.15 -25.60
C ALA A 306 27.13 -28.34 -26.55
N PRO A 307 28.01 -29.37 -26.55
CA PRO A 307 27.75 -30.56 -27.33
C PRO A 307 26.48 -31.28 -26.85
N PRO A 308 25.76 -31.99 -27.74
CA PRO A 308 24.65 -32.85 -27.33
C PRO A 308 25.07 -33.87 -26.26
N ALA A 309 24.15 -34.20 -25.36
CA ALA A 309 24.37 -35.25 -24.37
C ALA A 309 24.45 -36.64 -25.05
N ASP A 310 25.14 -37.58 -24.41
CA ASP A 310 25.19 -38.98 -24.86
C ASP A 310 23.82 -39.67 -24.78
N ALA A 311 23.69 -40.78 -25.51
CA ALA A 311 22.42 -41.48 -25.67
C ALA A 311 21.85 -41.98 -24.33
N GLU A 312 22.70 -42.50 -23.45
CA GLU A 312 22.30 -43.01 -22.14
C GLU A 312 21.77 -41.88 -21.24
N THR A 313 22.45 -40.73 -21.26
CA THR A 313 22.02 -39.52 -20.56
C THR A 313 20.70 -39.00 -21.10
N LEU A 314 20.54 -38.95 -22.43
CA LEU A 314 19.31 -38.53 -23.09
C LEU A 314 18.13 -39.45 -22.72
N LEU A 315 18.30 -40.77 -22.84
CA LEU A 315 17.29 -41.76 -22.46
C LEU A 315 16.84 -41.60 -21.02
N ARG A 316 17.81 -41.53 -20.09
CA ARG A 316 17.50 -41.40 -18.66
C ARG A 316 16.74 -40.10 -18.36
N ARG A 317 17.18 -38.97 -18.94
CA ARG A 317 16.54 -37.66 -18.73
C ARG A 317 15.12 -37.66 -19.28
N MET A 318 14.91 -38.08 -20.52
CA MET A 318 13.59 -38.10 -21.13
C MET A 318 12.63 -39.00 -20.38
N SER A 319 13.05 -40.21 -19.98
CA SER A 319 12.23 -41.11 -19.18
C SER A 319 11.81 -40.46 -17.86
N LEU A 320 12.76 -39.94 -17.07
CA LEU A 320 12.44 -39.35 -15.77
C LEU A 320 11.63 -38.05 -15.88
N ILE A 321 11.87 -37.25 -16.91
CA ILE A 321 11.15 -35.99 -17.13
C ILE A 321 9.71 -36.29 -17.55
N LEU A 322 9.53 -37.15 -18.56
CA LEU A 322 8.24 -37.38 -19.18
C LEU A 322 7.34 -38.31 -18.36
N THR A 323 7.89 -39.38 -17.77
CA THR A 323 7.08 -40.38 -17.04
C THR A 323 7.34 -40.40 -15.54
N GLY A 324 8.41 -39.74 -15.06
CA GLY A 324 8.83 -39.84 -13.66
C GLY A 324 9.51 -41.16 -13.29
N LEU A 325 9.68 -42.07 -14.26
CA LEU A 325 10.21 -43.42 -14.05
C LEU A 325 11.58 -43.61 -14.73
N PRO A 326 12.46 -44.47 -14.19
CA PRO A 326 13.68 -44.86 -14.88
C PRO A 326 13.33 -45.64 -16.17
N PRO A 327 14.22 -45.61 -17.19
CA PRO A 327 13.99 -46.33 -18.44
C PRO A 327 13.98 -47.85 -18.21
N GLU A 328 13.21 -48.56 -19.04
CA GLU A 328 13.19 -50.02 -18.98
C GLU A 328 14.57 -50.62 -19.32
N PRO A 329 14.96 -51.74 -18.68
CA PRO A 329 16.27 -52.36 -18.91
C PRO A 329 16.54 -52.67 -20.38
N GLN A 330 15.52 -53.09 -21.14
CA GLN A 330 15.66 -53.38 -22.57
C GLN A 330 16.02 -52.12 -23.37
N ARG A 331 15.35 -50.99 -23.07
CA ARG A 331 15.57 -49.73 -23.77
C ARG A 331 16.97 -49.16 -23.51
N VAL A 332 17.54 -49.42 -22.33
CA VAL A 332 18.95 -49.05 -22.02
C VAL A 332 19.95 -49.74 -22.96
N LEU A 333 19.64 -50.95 -23.44
CA LEU A 333 20.52 -51.69 -24.35
C LEU A 333 20.31 -51.30 -25.81
N GLU A 334 19.06 -50.99 -26.20
CA GLU A 334 18.67 -50.75 -27.60
C GLU A 334 18.85 -49.29 -28.03
N PHE A 335 18.48 -48.33 -27.17
CA PHE A 335 18.45 -46.91 -27.56
C PHE A 335 19.80 -46.36 -28.02
N PRO A 336 20.95 -46.65 -27.37
CA PRO A 336 22.25 -46.17 -27.86
C PRO A 336 22.57 -46.66 -29.28
N GLN A 337 22.15 -47.88 -29.63
CA GLN A 337 22.36 -48.44 -30.98
C GLN A 337 21.45 -47.76 -32.01
N GLN A 338 20.18 -47.54 -31.67
CA GLN A 338 19.24 -46.82 -32.51
C GLN A 338 19.68 -45.36 -32.72
N TYR A 339 20.10 -44.69 -31.65
CA TYR A 339 20.58 -43.32 -31.68
C TYR A 339 21.84 -43.18 -32.54
N ALA A 340 22.79 -44.13 -32.45
CA ALA A 340 23.97 -44.14 -33.30
C ALA A 340 23.64 -44.36 -34.80
N ALA A 341 22.57 -45.10 -35.11
CA ALA A 341 22.13 -45.35 -36.48
C ALA A 341 21.35 -44.16 -37.08
N GLY A 342 20.63 -43.40 -36.26
CA GLY A 342 19.85 -42.25 -36.69
C GLY A 342 19.30 -41.46 -35.50
N PRO A 343 20.02 -40.41 -35.03
CA PRO A 343 19.67 -39.68 -33.81
C PRO A 343 18.25 -39.10 -33.81
N GLU A 344 17.86 -38.44 -34.90
CA GLU A 344 16.56 -37.78 -35.02
C GLU A 344 15.40 -38.79 -34.96
N ALA A 345 15.49 -39.87 -35.75
CA ALA A 345 14.47 -40.91 -35.78
C ALA A 345 14.35 -41.62 -34.42
N ALA A 346 15.48 -41.95 -33.79
CA ALA A 346 15.51 -42.59 -32.48
C ALA A 346 14.90 -41.70 -31.37
N LEU A 347 15.19 -40.39 -31.41
CA LEU A 347 14.61 -39.42 -30.48
C LEU A 347 13.10 -39.29 -30.67
N ASN A 348 12.63 -39.14 -31.91
CA ASN A 348 11.20 -39.05 -32.21
C ASN A 348 10.46 -40.29 -31.74
N GLU A 349 10.96 -41.49 -32.04
CA GLU A 349 10.35 -42.75 -31.58
C GLU A 349 10.29 -42.82 -30.05
N LEU A 350 11.41 -42.51 -29.36
CA LEU A 350 11.47 -42.53 -27.91
C LEU A 350 10.49 -41.54 -27.28
N VAL A 351 10.49 -40.28 -27.74
CA VAL A 351 9.59 -39.25 -27.21
C VAL A 351 8.14 -39.63 -27.44
N THR A 352 7.76 -40.07 -28.65
CA THR A 352 6.41 -40.53 -28.93
C THR A 352 6.01 -41.70 -28.02
N SER A 353 6.89 -42.68 -27.82
CA SER A 353 6.61 -43.80 -26.93
C SER A 353 6.42 -43.36 -25.47
N LEU A 354 7.19 -42.39 -25.00
CA LEU A 354 7.10 -41.88 -23.62
C LEU A 354 5.84 -41.03 -23.42
N LEU A 355 5.47 -40.19 -24.38
CA LEU A 355 4.23 -39.40 -24.35
C LEU A 355 2.98 -40.29 -24.40
N ASN A 356 3.03 -41.39 -25.14
CA ASN A 356 1.93 -42.37 -25.21
C ASN A 356 1.86 -43.29 -23.98
N SER A 357 2.79 -43.18 -23.02
CA SER A 357 2.76 -43.96 -21.78
C SER A 357 1.68 -43.42 -20.85
N PRO A 358 0.90 -44.27 -20.16
CA PRO A 358 -0.06 -43.78 -19.14
C PRO A 358 0.62 -42.98 -18.01
N HIS A 359 1.90 -43.24 -17.75
CA HIS A 359 2.71 -42.55 -16.76
C HIS A 359 3.03 -41.09 -17.13
N PHE A 360 2.88 -40.70 -18.40
CA PHE A 360 3.03 -39.31 -18.81
C PHE A 360 1.98 -38.43 -18.13
N GLY A 361 0.71 -38.80 -18.25
CA GLY A 361 -0.40 -38.09 -17.60
C GLY A 361 -0.28 -38.09 -16.08
N GLU A 362 0.12 -39.20 -15.47
CA GLU A 362 0.39 -39.26 -14.01
C GLU A 362 1.48 -38.26 -13.59
N ARG A 363 2.57 -38.18 -14.36
CA ARG A 363 3.69 -37.28 -14.09
C ARG A 363 3.30 -35.82 -14.24
N PHE A 364 2.60 -35.47 -15.31
CA PHE A 364 2.24 -34.08 -15.62
C PHE A 364 1.05 -33.58 -14.79
N ALA A 365 0.05 -34.41 -14.55
CA ALA A 365 -1.04 -34.10 -13.64
C ALA A 365 -0.53 -33.74 -12.24
N ARG A 366 0.52 -34.42 -11.75
CA ARG A 366 1.15 -34.09 -10.47
C ARG A 366 1.73 -32.68 -10.41
N HIS A 367 2.34 -32.19 -11.50
CA HIS A 367 2.81 -30.81 -11.56
C HIS A 367 1.65 -29.82 -11.59
N TRP A 368 0.59 -30.13 -12.34
CA TRP A 368 -0.61 -29.29 -12.36
C TRP A 368 -1.32 -29.25 -11.01
N MET A 369 -1.38 -30.38 -10.31
CA MET A 369 -1.92 -30.51 -8.96
C MET A 369 -1.20 -29.58 -7.97
N ASP A 370 0.11 -29.40 -8.09
CA ASP A 370 0.87 -28.43 -7.27
C ASP A 370 0.41 -26.97 -7.55
N VAL A 371 0.14 -26.64 -8.82
CA VAL A 371 -0.32 -25.30 -9.25
C VAL A 371 -1.71 -24.98 -8.70
N VAL A 372 -2.62 -25.95 -8.77
CA VAL A 372 -4.03 -25.80 -8.38
C VAL A 372 -4.32 -26.14 -6.91
N ARG A 373 -3.27 -26.33 -6.10
CA ARG A 373 -3.38 -26.63 -4.65
C ARG A 373 -4.22 -27.87 -4.37
N TYR A 374 -4.03 -28.91 -5.17
CA TYR A 374 -4.68 -30.18 -4.96
C TYR A 374 -4.46 -30.71 -3.55
N THR A 375 -5.52 -31.24 -2.97
CA THR A 375 -5.46 -31.92 -1.68
C THR A 375 -6.52 -33.01 -1.61
N ASP A 376 -6.18 -34.12 -0.96
CA ASP A 376 -7.14 -35.20 -0.69
C ASP A 376 -8.07 -34.85 0.49
N THR A 377 -7.64 -33.95 1.38
CA THR A 377 -8.39 -33.51 2.57
C THR A 377 -8.23 -32.01 2.84
N TYR A 378 -9.11 -31.41 3.62
CA TYR A 378 -9.05 -29.96 3.91
C TYR A 378 -8.02 -29.56 4.97
N GLY A 379 -7.54 -30.52 5.77
CA GLY A 379 -6.33 -30.40 6.60
C GLY A 379 -6.24 -29.28 7.65
N TYR A 380 -7.30 -28.51 7.90
CA TYR A 380 -7.25 -27.35 8.80
C TYR A 380 -7.44 -27.71 10.29
N GLU A 381 -8.67 -27.98 10.71
CA GLU A 381 -9.00 -28.40 12.09
C GLU A 381 -9.19 -29.92 12.20
N TRP A 382 -9.67 -30.53 11.11
CA TRP A 382 -9.92 -31.96 10.98
C TRP A 382 -9.49 -32.43 9.59
N ASP A 383 -9.17 -33.72 9.52
CA ASP A 383 -8.77 -34.38 8.28
C ASP A 383 -10.00 -34.83 7.48
N ASN A 384 -10.82 -33.86 7.07
CA ASN A 384 -12.04 -34.13 6.31
C ASN A 384 -11.72 -34.33 4.82
N PRO A 385 -12.22 -35.39 4.18
CA PRO A 385 -12.01 -35.61 2.74
C PRO A 385 -12.57 -34.46 1.89
N ALA A 386 -11.76 -34.01 0.93
CA ALA A 386 -12.20 -33.13 -0.13
C ALA A 386 -13.00 -33.96 -1.15
N ARG A 387 -14.33 -34.08 -0.95
CA ARG A 387 -15.19 -34.89 -1.81
C ARG A 387 -15.06 -34.44 -3.27
N GLY A 388 -14.74 -35.35 -4.19
CA GLY A 388 -14.48 -35.00 -5.60
C GLY A 388 -12.99 -34.90 -5.96
N SER A 389 -12.08 -34.94 -4.98
CA SER A 389 -10.64 -34.73 -5.24
C SER A 389 -10.05 -35.83 -6.12
N TRP A 390 -10.29 -37.10 -5.81
CA TRP A 390 -9.72 -38.19 -6.58
C TRP A 390 -10.27 -38.23 -8.01
N GLU A 391 -11.55 -37.87 -8.22
CA GLU A 391 -12.14 -37.72 -9.55
C GLU A 391 -11.43 -36.61 -10.34
N TYR A 392 -11.11 -35.51 -9.68
CA TYR A 392 -10.38 -34.39 -10.26
C TYR A 392 -8.91 -34.75 -10.58
N ARG A 393 -8.23 -35.50 -9.71
CA ARG A 393 -6.90 -36.05 -10.02
C ARG A 393 -6.95 -36.93 -11.27
N ASP A 394 -7.88 -37.86 -11.32
CA ASP A 394 -7.97 -38.82 -12.42
C ASP A 394 -8.40 -38.12 -13.74
N TYR A 395 -9.24 -37.09 -13.64
CA TYR A 395 -9.57 -36.16 -14.73
C TYR A 395 -8.31 -35.51 -15.31
N LEU A 396 -7.42 -34.97 -14.47
CA LEU A 396 -6.17 -34.35 -14.93
C LEU A 396 -5.28 -35.38 -15.64
N ILE A 397 -5.13 -36.57 -15.05
CA ILE A 397 -4.32 -37.65 -15.64
C ILE A 397 -4.84 -38.00 -17.04
N ARG A 398 -6.16 -38.14 -17.21
CA ARG A 398 -6.78 -38.38 -18.51
C ARG A 398 -6.57 -37.19 -19.45
N ALA A 399 -6.81 -35.96 -19.00
CA ALA A 399 -6.64 -34.77 -19.84
C ALA A 399 -5.23 -34.62 -20.40
N PHE A 400 -4.19 -34.92 -19.61
CA PHE A 400 -2.80 -34.92 -20.10
C PHE A 400 -2.52 -36.08 -21.06
N ASN A 401 -3.00 -37.30 -20.77
CA ASN A 401 -2.80 -38.45 -21.66
C ASN A 401 -3.56 -38.32 -23.00
N GLU A 402 -4.70 -37.61 -23.01
CA GLU A 402 -5.51 -37.33 -24.19
C GLU A 402 -5.03 -36.09 -24.97
N ASP A 403 -3.97 -35.43 -24.51
CA ASP A 403 -3.43 -34.18 -25.09
C ASP A 403 -4.50 -33.08 -25.23
N VAL A 404 -5.31 -32.89 -24.18
CA VAL A 404 -6.35 -31.86 -24.15
C VAL A 404 -5.70 -30.47 -24.26
N GLY A 405 -6.14 -29.70 -25.25
CA GLY A 405 -5.65 -28.34 -25.48
C GLY A 405 -5.72 -27.46 -24.24
N PHE A 406 -4.68 -26.65 -24.02
CA PHE A 406 -4.55 -25.83 -22.81
C PHE A 406 -5.72 -24.87 -22.60
N ASP A 407 -6.28 -24.31 -23.67
CA ASP A 407 -7.45 -23.45 -23.63
C ASP A 407 -8.71 -24.20 -23.15
N GLN A 408 -8.91 -25.43 -23.62
CA GLN A 408 -9.99 -26.30 -23.18
C GLN A 408 -9.80 -26.71 -21.72
N LEU A 409 -8.59 -27.13 -21.32
CA LEU A 409 -8.27 -27.49 -19.93
C LEU A 409 -8.59 -26.34 -18.97
N ILE A 410 -8.18 -25.10 -19.31
CA ILE A 410 -8.50 -23.92 -18.49
C ILE A 410 -10.02 -23.66 -18.44
N ARG A 411 -10.72 -23.74 -19.57
CA ARG A 411 -12.17 -23.52 -19.58
C ARG A 411 -12.91 -24.53 -18.72
N GLU A 412 -12.50 -25.80 -18.76
CA GLU A 412 -13.07 -26.85 -17.92
C GLU A 412 -12.86 -26.53 -16.43
N GLN A 413 -11.66 -26.11 -16.05
CA GLN A 413 -11.31 -25.72 -14.68
C GLN A 413 -12.19 -24.57 -14.14
N LEU A 414 -12.48 -23.57 -14.97
CA LEU A 414 -13.13 -22.33 -14.56
C LEU A 414 -14.65 -22.35 -14.73
N ALA A 415 -15.15 -23.06 -15.74
CA ALA A 415 -16.54 -22.98 -16.17
C ALA A 415 -17.00 -24.26 -16.90
N GLY A 416 -16.42 -25.41 -16.56
CA GLY A 416 -16.71 -26.66 -17.23
C GLY A 416 -18.16 -27.13 -17.13
N ASP A 417 -18.88 -26.72 -16.08
CA ASP A 417 -20.32 -26.90 -15.90
C ASP A 417 -21.20 -26.00 -16.79
N LEU A 418 -20.60 -24.95 -17.37
CA LEU A 418 -21.26 -23.98 -18.26
C LEU A 418 -20.90 -24.19 -19.74
N LEU A 419 -20.08 -25.19 -20.06
CA LEU A 419 -19.71 -25.45 -21.45
C LEU A 419 -20.92 -25.98 -22.24
N PRO A 420 -21.25 -25.38 -23.40
CA PRO A 420 -22.36 -25.84 -24.23
C PRO A 420 -22.10 -27.22 -24.84
N GLU A 421 -20.82 -27.53 -25.10
CA GLU A 421 -20.34 -28.80 -25.63
C GLU A 421 -19.28 -29.35 -24.67
N PRO A 422 -19.69 -30.10 -23.62
CA PRO A 422 -18.75 -30.66 -22.67
C PRO A 422 -17.95 -31.83 -23.29
N ARG A 423 -16.70 -31.98 -22.86
CA ARG A 423 -15.87 -33.16 -23.18
C ARG A 423 -16.39 -34.37 -22.42
N ILE A 424 -16.71 -35.42 -23.16
CA ILE A 424 -17.13 -36.70 -22.62
C ILE A 424 -15.99 -37.70 -22.82
N SER A 425 -15.57 -38.38 -21.76
CA SER A 425 -14.64 -39.50 -21.89
C SER A 425 -15.29 -40.62 -22.69
N GLU A 426 -14.70 -41.00 -23.81
CA GLU A 426 -15.22 -42.08 -24.66
C GLU A 426 -15.20 -43.44 -23.95
N GLN A 427 -14.20 -43.65 -23.08
CA GLN A 427 -14.01 -44.90 -22.38
C GLN A 427 -14.99 -45.06 -21.21
N GLU A 428 -15.15 -44.01 -20.39
CA GLU A 428 -15.91 -44.08 -19.14
C GLU A 428 -17.34 -43.52 -19.28
N GLY A 429 -17.64 -42.81 -20.37
CA GLY A 429 -18.92 -42.12 -20.57
C GLY A 429 -19.17 -40.98 -19.59
N VAL A 430 -18.10 -40.48 -18.95
CA VAL A 430 -18.15 -39.42 -17.93
C VAL A 430 -18.01 -38.06 -18.57
N ASN A 431 -18.77 -37.07 -18.09
CA ASN A 431 -18.57 -35.67 -18.44
C ASN A 431 -17.34 -35.13 -17.71
N GLU A 432 -16.20 -35.08 -18.40
CA GLU A 432 -14.93 -34.62 -17.86
C GLU A 432 -14.96 -33.12 -17.56
N SER A 433 -15.62 -32.33 -18.42
CA SER A 433 -15.73 -30.89 -18.21
C SER A 433 -16.43 -30.55 -16.89
N LEU A 434 -17.41 -31.35 -16.45
CA LEU A 434 -18.11 -31.12 -15.18
C LEU A 434 -17.21 -31.31 -13.93
N ILE A 435 -16.08 -32.00 -14.07
CA ILE A 435 -15.15 -32.26 -12.95
C ILE A 435 -14.24 -31.05 -12.72
N GLY A 436 -13.87 -30.32 -13.78
CA GLY A 436 -12.94 -29.19 -13.72
C GLY A 436 -13.24 -28.13 -12.64
N PRO A 437 -14.50 -27.68 -12.45
CA PRO A 437 -14.85 -26.69 -11.42
C PRO A 437 -14.56 -27.12 -9.97
N MET A 438 -14.19 -28.38 -9.73
CA MET A 438 -13.64 -28.84 -8.45
C MET A 438 -12.41 -28.01 -8.03
N PHE A 439 -11.68 -27.39 -8.97
CA PHE A 439 -10.63 -26.41 -8.69
C PHE A 439 -11.03 -25.39 -7.61
N PHE A 440 -12.21 -24.79 -7.71
CA PHE A 440 -12.68 -23.78 -6.74
C PHE A 440 -13.03 -24.36 -5.36
N HIS A 441 -13.00 -25.67 -5.21
CA HIS A 441 -13.27 -26.40 -3.98
C HIS A 441 -11.99 -27.03 -3.40
N LEU A 442 -10.85 -26.90 -4.08
CA LEU A 442 -9.55 -27.25 -3.53
C LEU A 442 -9.04 -26.11 -2.64
N GLY A 443 -8.43 -26.47 -1.51
CA GLY A 443 -7.94 -25.52 -0.52
C GLY A 443 -8.66 -25.59 0.83
N GLU A 444 -8.38 -24.62 1.67
CA GLU A 444 -8.77 -24.63 3.08
C GLU A 444 -10.30 -24.52 3.26
N HIS A 445 -10.89 -25.46 4.01
CA HIS A 445 -12.28 -25.40 4.45
C HIS A 445 -12.35 -25.42 5.97
N ARG A 446 -13.03 -24.43 6.55
CA ARG A 446 -13.19 -24.30 8.01
C ARG A 446 -14.63 -24.54 8.43
N HIS A 447 -14.81 -25.02 9.66
CA HIS A 447 -16.13 -25.11 10.27
C HIS A 447 -16.52 -23.79 10.92
N GLY A 448 -17.78 -23.39 10.78
CA GLY A 448 -18.34 -22.20 11.43
C GLY A 448 -18.88 -21.19 10.43
N SER A 449 -20.17 -21.33 10.10
CA SER A 449 -20.98 -20.25 9.51
C SER A 449 -21.81 -19.56 10.60
N SER A 450 -21.21 -19.25 11.75
CA SER A 450 -21.89 -18.36 12.69
C SER A 450 -21.64 -16.91 12.27
N LEU A 451 -22.66 -16.06 12.40
CA LEU A 451 -22.52 -14.61 12.23
C LEU A 451 -21.48 -14.02 13.21
N ASP A 452 -21.11 -14.76 14.27
CA ASP A 452 -20.10 -14.38 15.25
C ASP A 452 -18.66 -14.53 14.71
N PHE A 453 -18.43 -15.35 13.68
CA PHE A 453 -17.13 -15.50 12.99
C PHE A 453 -17.13 -14.79 11.63
N ASN A 454 -17.30 -13.47 11.65
CA ASN A 454 -17.05 -12.63 10.46
C ASN A 454 -15.60 -12.83 9.99
N GLY A 455 -15.41 -13.38 8.79
CA GLY A 455 -14.09 -13.49 8.14
C GLY A 455 -13.80 -14.84 7.49
N ILE A 456 -14.29 -15.97 8.04
CA ILE A 456 -13.94 -17.32 7.53
C ILE A 456 -14.34 -17.49 6.05
N HIS A 457 -15.56 -17.13 5.70
CA HIS A 457 -16.02 -17.21 4.32
C HIS A 457 -15.22 -16.28 3.38
N GLN A 458 -14.80 -15.11 3.90
CA GLN A 458 -13.99 -14.16 3.13
C GLN A 458 -12.59 -14.69 2.90
N ASP A 459 -11.97 -15.34 3.89
CA ASP A 459 -10.65 -15.97 3.74
C ASP A 459 -10.70 -17.14 2.75
N MET A 460 -11.80 -17.90 2.70
CA MET A 460 -12.00 -18.93 1.67
C MET A 460 -12.11 -18.33 0.27
N ILE A 461 -12.85 -17.23 0.10
CA ILE A 461 -12.95 -16.53 -1.19
C ILE A 461 -11.58 -15.96 -1.59
N ASP A 462 -10.88 -15.32 -0.65
CA ASP A 462 -9.54 -14.77 -0.84
C ASP A 462 -8.56 -15.86 -1.30
N ASN A 463 -8.60 -17.04 -0.69
CA ASN A 463 -7.77 -18.18 -1.10
C ASN A 463 -8.05 -18.60 -2.56
N LYS A 464 -9.32 -18.61 -2.98
CA LYS A 464 -9.71 -18.92 -4.37
C LYS A 464 -9.19 -17.87 -5.35
N ILE A 465 -9.31 -16.59 -5.01
CA ILE A 465 -8.78 -15.49 -5.83
C ILE A 465 -7.25 -15.61 -5.95
N ASP A 466 -6.56 -15.92 -4.85
CA ASP A 466 -5.11 -16.12 -4.84
C ASP A 466 -4.68 -17.33 -5.68
N ALA A 467 -5.36 -18.47 -5.54
CA ALA A 467 -5.08 -19.66 -6.35
C ALA A 467 -5.36 -19.40 -7.84
N PHE A 468 -6.50 -18.80 -8.16
CA PHE A 468 -6.90 -18.47 -9.53
C PHE A 468 -5.90 -17.53 -10.21
N SER A 469 -5.58 -16.41 -9.55
CA SER A 469 -4.69 -15.40 -10.11
C SER A 469 -3.28 -15.93 -10.34
N LYS A 470 -2.75 -16.75 -9.42
CA LYS A 470 -1.44 -17.37 -9.60
C LYS A 470 -1.44 -18.45 -10.67
N ALA A 471 -2.45 -19.33 -10.69
CA ALA A 471 -2.51 -20.46 -11.61
C ALA A 471 -2.77 -20.04 -13.06
N PHE A 472 -3.71 -19.12 -13.28
CA PHE A 472 -4.21 -18.82 -14.62
C PHE A 472 -3.78 -17.46 -15.17
N LEU A 473 -3.51 -16.48 -14.29
CA LEU A 473 -3.05 -15.15 -14.73
C LEU A 473 -1.53 -14.99 -14.57
N GLY A 474 -0.88 -15.84 -13.77
CA GLY A 474 0.53 -15.67 -13.40
C GLY A 474 0.78 -14.42 -12.56
N MET A 475 -0.24 -13.94 -11.82
CA MET A 475 -0.19 -12.69 -11.05
C MET A 475 -0.46 -12.94 -9.55
N THR A 476 0.17 -12.17 -8.67
CA THR A 476 0.04 -12.33 -7.21
C THR A 476 -1.01 -11.40 -6.61
N VAL A 477 -2.27 -11.52 -7.02
CA VAL A 477 -3.34 -10.56 -6.67
C VAL A 477 -3.59 -10.45 -5.16
N ALA A 478 -3.26 -11.45 -4.34
CA ALA A 478 -3.62 -11.49 -2.91
C ALA A 478 -3.22 -10.24 -2.08
N CYS A 479 -2.12 -9.57 -2.40
CA CYS A 479 -1.74 -8.34 -1.69
C CYS A 479 -2.74 -7.19 -1.93
N ALA A 480 -3.46 -7.22 -3.06
CA ALA A 480 -4.50 -6.27 -3.40
C ALA A 480 -5.72 -6.34 -2.45
N ARG A 481 -5.77 -7.26 -1.50
CA ARG A 481 -6.85 -7.32 -0.49
C ARG A 481 -6.92 -6.07 0.39
N CYS A 482 -5.76 -5.51 0.76
CA CYS A 482 -5.66 -4.48 1.80
C CYS A 482 -5.08 -3.15 1.32
N HIS A 483 -4.45 -3.13 0.15
CA HIS A 483 -3.84 -1.95 -0.46
C HIS A 483 -3.63 -2.22 -1.95
N ASP A 484 -3.42 -1.19 -2.76
CA ASP A 484 -3.07 -1.39 -4.18
C ASP A 484 -1.83 -2.29 -4.30
N HIS A 485 -1.84 -3.23 -5.25
CA HIS A 485 -0.80 -4.24 -5.32
C HIS A 485 0.59 -3.61 -5.42
N LYS A 486 1.59 -4.19 -4.75
CA LYS A 486 2.91 -3.54 -4.60
C LYS A 486 3.64 -3.38 -5.93
N LEU A 487 3.52 -4.35 -6.83
CA LEU A 487 4.30 -4.43 -8.07
C LEU A 487 3.39 -4.34 -9.29
N ASP A 488 2.43 -5.23 -9.43
CA ASP A 488 1.49 -5.27 -10.55
C ASP A 488 0.49 -4.10 -10.63
N ALA A 489 -0.09 -3.91 -11.82
CA ALA A 489 -1.11 -2.92 -12.18
C ALA A 489 -2.52 -3.29 -11.65
N ILE A 490 -2.65 -3.57 -10.36
CA ILE A 490 -3.90 -4.01 -9.72
C ILE A 490 -4.23 -3.11 -8.54
N SER A 491 -5.41 -2.49 -8.55
CA SER A 491 -5.91 -1.69 -7.42
C SER A 491 -6.54 -2.57 -6.34
N GLN A 492 -6.66 -2.02 -5.13
CA GLN A 492 -7.40 -2.66 -4.03
C GLN A 492 -8.87 -2.92 -4.37
#